data_AF-A0A9Q7UI25-F1
#
_entry.id   AF-A0A9Q7UI25-F1
#
_cell.length_a   1.000
_cell.length_b   1.000
_cell.length_c   1.000
_cell.angle_alpha   90.00
_cell.angle_beta   90.00
_cell.angle_gamma   90.00
#
_symmetry.space_group_name_H-M   'P 1'
#
loop_
_entity.id
_entity.type
_entity.pdbx_description
1 polymer ?
#
loop_
_entity_poly.entity_id
_entity_poly.type
_entity_poly.pdbx_seq_one_letter_code
_entity_poly.pdbx_strand_id
1 'polypeptide(L)'
;MASAAVMASSSALSAARPPPPDMDLDDDLPDNAFTSIDERAIEIRDSSDPMSMLSFYRRLFPWKQLFAWLNHDLPHMSATKCFTHREFAFTLQNEAYLRYNSFASADELKKEVCRLNPARFEIGPVYTAKPKDRKTVQKASFKPVQRELVFDIDMTDYDEVRTCCSGKGICKRCWAFIAVAVQVLDEALREDFGFKHLLWVYSGRRGIHCWISDKEAFELADDARKAIVGWLEVIKGGANQVKKVDAGWMGSAGGRSLHPSLRRAIGGEGSESGPLKLAFVDTVLKDQDCFRSPEQWGVLLQLLPSPEAEAIEKLRSKWERSSNRSSLEKWQDVMEAAQRAGEYKSERIWRPCLEDIILQYTYPRIDAEVSKHLNHLLKSPFVVHPATGRVCVPLEPSKVFDFDPENGCPTVAQLLRELNAYEASHKDALPAVKSNYKNELGAAADGLEATVKQDWEKTSLKPFVQLFEKHCNAIAKETRALRRAQQEQNTTDF
;
A
#
# COMPACT_ATOMS: atom_id res chain seq x y z
N MET A 1 77.01 32.47 -14.64
CA MET A 1 76.97 33.92 -14.39
C MET A 1 75.53 34.32 -14.10
N ALA A 2 75.31 34.97 -12.94
CA ALA A 2 74.08 35.64 -12.47
C ALA A 2 72.79 34.77 -12.36
N SER A 3 71.89 34.89 -11.38
CA SER A 3 71.64 35.97 -10.42
C SER A 3 70.84 35.47 -9.20
N ALA A 4 71.20 36.02 -8.04
CA ALA A 4 70.42 36.40 -6.85
C ALA A 4 69.49 35.40 -6.10
N ALA A 5 69.74 35.38 -4.79
CA ALA A 5 69.03 34.74 -3.70
C ALA A 5 67.78 35.52 -3.23
N VAL A 6 66.95 34.92 -2.37
CA VAL A 6 66.70 35.34 -0.96
C VAL A 6 65.71 34.36 -0.30
N MET A 7 66.06 33.92 0.92
CA MET A 7 65.26 33.10 1.82
C MET A 7 64.09 33.90 2.42
N ALA A 8 62.91 33.28 2.51
CA ALA A 8 61.75 33.85 3.21
C ALA A 8 61.73 33.42 4.68
N SER A 9 61.63 34.42 5.56
CA SER A 9 61.56 34.33 7.02
C SER A 9 60.16 34.02 7.54
N SER A 10 60.14 33.46 8.76
CA SER A 10 59.01 33.16 9.65
C SER A 10 57.82 34.13 9.59
N SER A 11 56.62 33.58 9.37
CA SER A 11 55.35 34.29 9.54
C SER A 11 55.00 34.40 11.03
N ALA A 12 54.94 35.63 11.53
CA ALA A 12 54.46 35.98 12.85
C ALA A 12 52.96 35.68 13.00
N LEU A 13 52.57 35.23 14.20
CA LEU A 13 51.19 35.00 14.63
C LEU A 13 50.38 36.30 14.62
N SER A 14 49.12 36.24 14.18
CA SER A 14 48.20 37.38 14.15
C SER A 14 47.76 37.82 15.56
N ALA A 15 47.61 39.13 15.74
CA ALA A 15 47.23 39.77 16.99
C ALA A 15 45.87 39.30 17.54
N ALA A 16 45.76 39.25 18.87
CA ALA A 16 44.55 38.89 19.60
C ALA A 16 43.39 39.84 19.29
N ARG A 17 42.19 39.26 19.12
CA ARG A 17 40.92 39.97 18.86
C ARG A 17 40.52 40.77 20.11
N PRO A 18 40.01 42.01 19.99
CA PRO A 18 39.52 42.76 21.14
C PRO A 18 38.27 42.07 21.75
N PRO A 19 38.03 42.23 23.07
CA PRO A 19 36.85 41.68 23.71
C PRO A 19 35.58 42.30 23.11
N PRO A 20 34.47 41.55 23.06
CA PRO A 20 33.21 42.05 22.53
C PRO A 20 32.70 43.22 23.38
N PRO A 21 31.99 44.19 22.77
CA PRO A 21 31.36 45.27 23.52
C PRO A 21 30.32 44.70 24.49
N ASP A 22 30.25 45.25 25.70
CA ASP A 22 29.15 45.03 26.65
C ASP A 22 27.83 45.31 25.92
N MET A 23 27.11 44.24 25.59
CA MET A 23 25.71 44.36 25.22
C MET A 23 24.90 44.22 26.50
N ASP A 24 24.48 45.37 27.01
CA ASP A 24 23.38 45.47 27.95
C ASP A 24 22.20 44.63 27.44
N LEU A 25 21.66 43.80 28.33
CA LEU A 25 20.49 42.98 28.10
C LEU A 25 19.27 43.89 27.94
N ASP A 26 18.96 44.28 26.71
CA ASP A 26 17.63 44.78 26.35
C ASP A 26 16.65 43.60 26.41
N ASP A 27 15.83 43.61 27.45
CA ASP A 27 14.84 42.62 27.86
C ASP A 27 13.54 42.71 27.00
N ASP A 28 13.70 42.77 25.67
CA ASP A 28 12.60 42.84 24.71
C ASP A 28 12.91 42.01 23.44
N LEU A 29 13.21 40.72 23.63
CA LEU A 29 13.11 39.74 22.55
C LEU A 29 11.63 39.41 22.32
N PRO A 30 11.08 39.52 21.10
CA PRO A 30 9.70 39.17 20.85
C PRO A 30 9.49 37.66 21.12
N ASP A 31 8.51 37.35 21.98
CA ASP A 31 8.07 36.00 22.42
C ASP A 31 7.72 34.99 21.29
N ASN A 32 7.94 35.33 20.02
CA ASN A 32 7.60 34.52 18.86
C ASN A 32 8.78 33.74 18.25
N ALA A 33 9.92 33.63 18.93
CA ALA A 33 11.06 32.80 18.47
C ALA A 33 10.99 31.32 18.91
N PHE A 34 10.08 30.96 19.82
CA PHE A 34 9.85 29.57 20.28
C PHE A 34 8.58 28.92 19.72
N THR A 35 7.77 29.64 18.95
CA THR A 35 6.53 29.15 18.35
C THR A 35 6.77 28.54 16.96
N SER A 36 7.39 27.35 16.93
CA SER A 36 7.01 26.24 16.05
C SER A 36 8.03 25.10 16.19
N ILE A 37 8.03 24.42 17.35
CA ILE A 37 8.55 23.06 17.35
C ILE A 37 7.61 22.26 16.45
N ASP A 38 8.10 21.78 15.30
CA ASP A 38 7.33 20.88 14.44
C ASP A 38 7.25 19.50 15.13
N GLU A 39 6.27 19.36 16.02
CA GLU A 39 6.01 18.14 16.78
C GLU A 39 5.85 16.92 15.87
N ARG A 40 5.31 17.10 14.66
CA ARG A 40 5.14 16.03 13.67
C ARG A 40 6.48 15.57 13.11
N ALA A 41 7.39 16.51 12.82
CA ALA A 41 8.75 16.17 12.39
C ALA A 41 9.54 15.45 13.50
N ILE A 42 9.36 15.84 14.76
CA ILE A 42 9.96 15.15 15.91
C ILE A 42 9.40 13.74 16.01
N GLU A 43 8.09 13.57 15.95
CA GLU A 43 7.47 12.24 16.07
C GLU A 43 7.88 11.30 14.93
N ILE A 44 8.02 11.81 13.70
CA ILE A 44 8.55 11.03 12.57
C ILE A 44 9.99 10.62 12.85
N ARG A 45 10.85 11.57 13.28
CA ARG A 45 12.25 11.29 13.60
C ARG A 45 12.35 10.22 14.70
N ASP A 46 11.58 10.37 15.76
CA ASP A 46 11.59 9.46 16.90
C ASP A 46 11.03 8.08 16.51
N SER A 47 10.05 8.02 15.61
CA SER A 47 9.48 6.77 15.10
C SER A 47 10.41 6.02 14.14
N SER A 48 11.16 6.76 13.33
CA SER A 48 12.11 6.23 12.36
C SER A 48 13.51 6.01 12.95
N ASP A 49 13.74 6.38 14.22
CA ASP A 49 14.99 6.11 14.92
C ASP A 49 15.24 4.58 15.00
N PRO A 50 16.46 4.11 14.70
CA PRO A 50 16.77 2.69 14.74
C PRO A 50 16.47 2.01 16.08
N MET A 51 16.64 2.68 17.22
CA MET A 51 16.35 2.09 18.53
C MET A 51 14.85 1.97 18.78
N SER A 52 14.06 2.96 18.35
CA SER A 52 12.61 2.90 18.37
C SER A 52 12.07 1.74 17.52
N MET A 53 12.56 1.60 16.28
CA MET A 53 12.17 0.48 15.42
C MET A 53 12.58 -0.87 16.00
N LEU A 54 13.77 -0.96 16.58
CA LEU A 54 14.23 -2.18 17.24
C LEU A 54 13.33 -2.54 18.43
N SER A 55 12.91 -1.56 19.21
CA SER A 55 11.94 -1.75 20.31
C SER A 55 10.61 -2.27 19.78
N PHE A 56 10.10 -1.67 18.69
CA PHE A 56 8.89 -2.13 18.02
C PHE A 56 9.00 -3.59 17.55
N TYR A 57 10.05 -3.95 16.81
CA TYR A 57 10.26 -5.33 16.36
C TYR A 57 10.44 -6.31 17.51
N ARG A 58 11.03 -5.89 18.64
CA ARG A 58 11.19 -6.76 19.81
C ARG A 58 9.89 -7.02 20.56
N ARG A 59 9.07 -5.97 20.74
CA ARG A 59 7.94 -5.96 21.69
C ARG A 59 6.57 -6.04 21.02
N LEU A 60 6.36 -5.29 19.95
CA LEU A 60 5.03 -5.00 19.40
C LEU A 60 4.72 -5.74 18.10
N PHE A 61 5.74 -6.09 17.31
CA PHE A 61 5.51 -6.76 16.03
C PHE A 61 4.82 -8.14 16.22
N PRO A 62 3.74 -8.44 15.46
CA PRO A 62 2.93 -9.65 15.64
C PRO A 62 3.57 -10.90 15.00
N TRP A 63 4.71 -11.34 15.53
CA TRP A 63 5.50 -12.45 14.97
C TRP A 63 4.73 -13.77 14.87
N LYS A 64 3.90 -14.07 15.87
CA LYS A 64 3.10 -15.31 15.91
C LYS A 64 2.07 -15.32 14.78
N GLN A 65 1.40 -14.20 14.55
CA GLN A 65 0.40 -14.05 13.49
C GLN A 65 1.07 -14.05 12.11
N LEU A 66 2.21 -13.36 11.95
CA LEU A 66 2.96 -13.37 10.68
C LEU A 66 3.40 -14.80 10.31
N PHE A 67 3.90 -15.55 11.29
CA PHE A 67 4.25 -16.96 11.10
C PHE A 67 3.03 -17.80 10.74
N ALA A 68 1.91 -17.68 11.47
CA ALA A 68 0.70 -18.44 11.20
C ALA A 68 0.15 -18.20 9.78
N TRP A 69 0.13 -16.93 9.35
CA TRP A 69 -0.25 -16.54 7.99
C TRP A 69 0.63 -17.24 6.96
N LEU A 70 1.95 -17.05 7.02
CA LEU A 70 2.89 -17.56 6.02
C LEU A 70 3.08 -19.08 6.07
N ASN A 71 2.79 -19.70 7.21
CA ASN A 71 2.81 -21.15 7.37
C ASN A 71 1.50 -21.83 6.92
N HIS A 72 0.43 -21.05 6.72
CA HIS A 72 -0.92 -21.51 6.39
C HIS A 72 -1.46 -22.53 7.43
N ASP A 73 -1.13 -22.33 8.70
CA ASP A 73 -1.52 -23.22 9.80
C ASP A 73 -1.60 -22.44 11.12
N LEU A 74 -2.10 -23.08 12.18
CA LEU A 74 -2.18 -22.43 13.49
C LEU A 74 -0.79 -22.10 14.07
N PRO A 75 -0.69 -21.05 14.91
CA PRO A 75 0.59 -20.58 15.44
C PRO A 75 1.41 -21.62 16.22
N HIS A 76 0.76 -22.62 16.85
CA HIS A 76 1.42 -23.67 17.64
C HIS A 76 1.89 -24.87 16.80
N MET A 77 1.59 -24.90 15.50
CA MET A 77 1.98 -25.99 14.62
C MET A 77 3.43 -25.85 14.16
N SER A 78 4.06 -26.99 13.86
CA SER A 78 5.39 -27.04 13.28
C SER A 78 5.46 -26.29 11.95
N ALA A 79 6.60 -25.66 11.68
CA ALA A 79 6.84 -24.99 10.42
C ALA A 79 6.81 -25.98 9.24
N THR A 80 6.04 -25.64 8.22
CA THR A 80 5.93 -26.38 6.95
C THR A 80 6.91 -25.83 5.91
N LYS A 81 6.88 -26.38 4.70
CA LYS A 81 7.63 -25.82 3.58
C LYS A 81 7.18 -24.41 3.21
N CYS A 82 5.91 -24.05 3.43
CA CYS A 82 5.38 -22.71 3.17
C CYS A 82 6.12 -21.61 3.95
N PHE A 83 6.65 -21.93 5.13
CA PHE A 83 7.48 -21.01 5.91
C PHE A 83 8.99 -21.26 5.68
N THR A 84 9.44 -22.50 5.80
CA THR A 84 10.88 -22.82 5.81
C THR A 84 11.58 -22.61 4.47
N HIS A 85 10.84 -22.68 3.36
CA HIS A 85 11.35 -22.48 2.00
C HIS A 85 10.97 -21.11 1.42
N ARG A 86 10.43 -20.22 2.25
CA ARG A 86 10.03 -18.87 1.85
C ARG A 86 11.20 -17.92 1.87
N GLU A 87 11.31 -17.11 0.82
CA GLU A 87 12.27 -16.02 0.75
C GLU A 87 11.80 -14.82 1.57
N PHE A 88 12.73 -14.26 2.35
CA PHE A 88 12.64 -12.94 2.92
C PHE A 88 13.81 -12.09 2.40
N ALA A 89 13.54 -10.83 2.08
CA ALA A 89 14.58 -9.85 1.80
C ALA A 89 14.59 -8.72 2.81
N PHE A 90 15.78 -8.26 3.17
CA PHE A 90 16.00 -7.19 4.13
C PHE A 90 16.66 -6.00 3.44
N THR A 91 16.05 -4.83 3.57
CA THR A 91 16.73 -3.56 3.27
C THR A 91 17.25 -3.01 4.58
N LEU A 92 18.57 -2.93 4.75
CA LEU A 92 19.21 -2.39 5.95
C LEU A 92 19.17 -0.85 5.96
N GLN A 93 19.51 -0.24 7.10
CA GLN A 93 19.54 1.24 7.26
C GLN A 93 20.52 1.93 6.29
N ASN A 94 21.55 1.22 5.85
CA ASN A 94 22.53 1.69 4.87
C ASN A 94 22.13 1.34 3.42
N GLU A 95 20.85 1.02 3.18
CA GLU A 95 20.29 0.61 1.87
C GLU A 95 20.87 -0.70 1.30
N ALA A 96 21.67 -1.44 2.08
CA ALA A 96 22.12 -2.76 1.66
C ALA A 96 20.93 -3.72 1.54
N TYR A 97 20.81 -4.38 0.40
CA TYR A 97 19.69 -5.27 0.08
C TYR A 97 20.11 -6.74 0.16
N LEU A 98 19.61 -7.44 1.17
CA LEU A 98 19.95 -8.84 1.46
C LEU A 98 18.79 -9.75 1.03
N ARG A 99 18.98 -10.51 -0.04
CA ARG A 99 17.99 -11.47 -0.57
C ARG A 99 18.24 -12.91 -0.16
N TYR A 100 17.22 -13.73 -0.38
CA TYR A 100 17.23 -15.17 -0.16
C TYR A 100 17.53 -15.58 1.29
N ASN A 101 16.99 -14.84 2.26
CA ASN A 101 16.94 -15.30 3.65
C ASN A 101 15.76 -16.25 3.82
N SER A 102 15.87 -17.22 4.73
CA SER A 102 14.77 -18.13 5.08
C SER A 102 14.97 -18.71 6.49
N PHE A 103 13.87 -18.99 7.18
CA PHE A 103 13.87 -19.25 8.62
C PHE A 103 13.11 -20.53 8.98
N ALA A 104 13.54 -21.22 10.03
CA ALA A 104 12.88 -22.44 10.51
C ALA A 104 11.69 -22.16 11.43
N SER A 105 11.65 -20.98 12.07
CA SER A 105 10.59 -20.59 13.01
C SER A 105 10.39 -19.07 13.07
N ALA A 106 9.27 -18.67 13.69
CA ALA A 106 9.00 -17.27 14.03
C ALA A 106 10.12 -16.65 14.90
N ASP A 107 10.68 -17.44 15.83
CA ASP A 107 11.73 -16.97 16.73
C ASP A 107 13.07 -16.75 16.02
N GLU A 108 13.43 -17.60 15.03
CA GLU A 108 14.63 -17.39 14.21
C GLU A 108 14.49 -16.13 13.37
N LEU A 109 13.33 -15.92 12.74
CA LEU A 109 13.03 -14.70 11.99
C LEU A 109 13.08 -13.46 12.90
N LYS A 110 12.40 -13.50 14.06
CA LYS A 110 12.41 -12.41 15.04
C LYS A 110 13.83 -12.06 15.48
N LYS A 111 14.62 -13.08 15.85
CA LYS A 111 16.01 -12.93 16.29
C LYS A 111 16.85 -12.24 15.21
N GLU A 112 16.70 -12.66 13.96
CA GLU A 112 17.49 -12.10 12.87
C GLU A 112 17.06 -10.67 12.52
N VAL A 113 15.76 -10.39 12.47
CA VAL A 113 15.25 -9.01 12.26
C VAL A 113 15.70 -8.10 13.40
N CYS A 114 15.66 -8.55 14.66
CA CYS A 114 16.14 -7.77 15.79
C CYS A 114 17.67 -7.60 15.80
N ARG A 115 18.43 -8.52 15.19
CA ARG A 115 19.90 -8.45 15.08
C ARG A 115 20.32 -7.46 14.00
N LEU A 116 19.67 -7.53 12.84
CA LEU A 116 19.98 -6.70 11.67
C LEU A 116 19.33 -5.32 11.72
N ASN A 117 18.19 -5.21 12.41
CA ASN A 117 17.35 -4.01 12.50
C ASN A 117 17.11 -3.34 11.13
N PRO A 118 16.53 -4.07 10.16
CA PRO A 118 16.34 -3.57 8.81
C PRO A 118 15.38 -2.37 8.77
N ALA A 119 15.59 -1.47 7.81
CA ALA A 119 14.67 -0.36 7.52
C ALA A 119 13.29 -0.90 7.10
N ARG A 120 13.28 -1.99 6.33
CA ARG A 120 12.08 -2.75 5.98
C ARG A 120 12.46 -4.17 5.57
N PHE A 121 11.48 -5.06 5.59
CA PHE A 121 11.63 -6.38 4.99
C PHE A 121 10.45 -6.74 4.10
N GLU A 122 10.74 -7.61 3.14
CA GLU A 122 9.85 -8.01 2.07
C GLU A 122 9.71 -9.52 2.09
N ILE A 123 8.53 -9.99 1.68
CA ILE A 123 8.17 -11.40 1.60
C ILE A 123 8.17 -11.80 0.13
N GLY A 124 8.89 -12.87 -0.18
CA GLY A 124 8.97 -13.48 -1.49
C GLY A 124 8.24 -14.83 -1.57
N PRO A 125 8.47 -15.58 -2.66
CA PRO A 125 7.84 -16.88 -2.86
C PRO A 125 8.42 -17.97 -1.96
N VAL A 126 7.70 -19.08 -1.93
CA VAL A 126 8.18 -20.39 -1.51
C VAL A 126 8.98 -21.01 -2.66
N TYR A 127 10.15 -21.54 -2.36
CA TYR A 127 11.06 -22.19 -3.31
C TYR A 127 11.06 -23.71 -3.17
N THR A 128 11.62 -24.40 -4.18
CA THR A 128 11.88 -25.84 -4.15
C THR A 128 12.89 -26.27 -3.07
N ALA A 129 13.77 -25.37 -2.64
CA ALA A 129 14.74 -25.57 -1.56
C ALA A 129 14.82 -24.31 -0.69
N LYS A 130 15.41 -24.40 0.50
CA LYS A 130 15.57 -23.25 1.40
C LYS A 130 16.40 -22.14 0.72
N PRO A 131 15.87 -20.91 0.60
CA PRO A 131 16.58 -19.79 -0.04
C PRO A 131 17.99 -19.52 0.51
N LYS A 132 18.20 -19.67 1.83
CA LYS A 132 19.53 -19.47 2.44
C LYS A 132 20.58 -20.46 1.94
N ASP A 133 20.13 -21.63 1.51
CA ASP A 133 20.96 -22.73 1.02
C ASP A 133 21.09 -22.72 -0.52
N ARG A 134 20.58 -21.70 -1.23
CA ARG A 134 20.53 -21.68 -2.71
C ARG A 134 21.87 -21.96 -3.40
N LYS A 135 22.99 -21.64 -2.74
CA LYS A 135 24.35 -21.84 -3.29
C LYS A 135 24.76 -23.31 -3.31
N THR A 136 24.13 -24.17 -2.52
CA THR A 136 24.40 -25.62 -2.46
C THR A 136 23.47 -26.42 -3.37
N VAL A 137 22.50 -25.77 -3.99
CA VAL A 137 21.50 -26.39 -4.87
C VAL A 137 21.84 -26.08 -6.34
N GLN A 138 21.62 -27.05 -7.23
CA GLN A 138 21.79 -26.82 -8.66
C GLN A 138 20.84 -25.70 -9.13
N LYS A 139 21.39 -24.72 -9.85
CA LYS A 139 20.65 -23.51 -10.29
C LYS A 139 19.36 -23.83 -11.06
N ALA A 140 19.37 -24.89 -11.88
CA ALA A 140 18.18 -25.32 -12.64
C ALA A 140 17.04 -25.86 -11.76
N SER A 141 17.37 -26.34 -10.56
CA SER A 141 16.42 -26.94 -9.62
C SER A 141 15.88 -25.95 -8.60
N PHE A 142 16.54 -24.81 -8.39
CA PHE A 142 16.11 -23.75 -7.47
C PHE A 142 15.15 -22.79 -8.18
N LYS A 143 13.84 -23.01 -7.99
CA LYS A 143 12.78 -22.22 -8.63
C LYS A 143 11.66 -21.87 -7.63
N PRO A 144 11.00 -20.72 -7.80
CA PRO A 144 9.80 -20.41 -7.02
C PRO A 144 8.68 -21.38 -7.42
N VAL A 145 7.88 -21.79 -6.44
CA VAL A 145 6.77 -22.75 -6.64
C VAL A 145 5.42 -22.18 -6.26
N GLN A 146 5.35 -21.35 -5.22
CA GLN A 146 4.11 -20.80 -4.71
C GLN A 146 4.35 -19.41 -4.15
N ARG A 147 3.36 -18.53 -4.26
CA ARG A 147 3.36 -17.19 -3.68
C ARG A 147 1.93 -16.69 -3.66
N GLU A 148 1.58 -15.88 -2.67
CA GLU A 148 0.35 -15.12 -2.67
C GLU A 148 0.21 -14.37 -4.00
N LEU A 149 -1.00 -14.28 -4.56
CA LEU A 149 -1.28 -13.31 -5.60
C LEU A 149 -1.35 -11.94 -4.92
N VAL A 150 -0.63 -10.96 -5.45
CA VAL A 150 -0.55 -9.65 -4.83
C VAL A 150 -0.89 -8.57 -5.84
N PHE A 151 -1.40 -7.45 -5.34
CA PHE A 151 -1.62 -6.23 -6.11
C PHE A 151 -1.04 -5.05 -5.34
N ASP A 152 -0.38 -4.13 -6.03
CA ASP A 152 0.13 -2.88 -5.46
C ASP A 152 -0.52 -1.70 -6.17
N ILE A 153 -1.00 -0.74 -5.39
CA ILE A 153 -1.68 0.47 -5.84
C ILE A 153 -0.98 1.63 -5.14
N ASP A 154 -0.22 2.43 -5.89
CA ASP A 154 0.43 3.63 -5.40
C ASP A 154 -0.28 4.88 -5.93
N MET A 155 -0.46 5.86 -5.05
CA MET A 155 -1.04 7.15 -5.41
C MET A 155 -0.28 7.90 -6.53
N THR A 156 1.02 7.64 -6.74
CA THR A 156 1.74 8.28 -7.87
C THR A 156 1.14 7.96 -9.22
N ASP A 157 0.54 6.78 -9.36
CA ASP A 157 -0.08 6.42 -10.64
C ASP A 157 -1.28 7.30 -10.94
N TYR A 158 -1.84 8.00 -9.94
CA TYR A 158 -2.97 8.92 -10.08
C TYR A 158 -2.56 10.40 -10.21
N ASP A 159 -1.25 10.72 -10.33
CA ASP A 159 -0.77 12.11 -10.43
C ASP A 159 -1.43 12.91 -11.58
N GLU A 160 -1.81 12.25 -12.66
CA GLU A 160 -2.48 12.88 -13.81
C GLU A 160 -3.96 13.24 -13.54
N VAL A 161 -4.57 12.65 -12.52
CA VAL A 161 -6.01 12.75 -12.25
C VAL A 161 -6.31 13.23 -10.82
N ARG A 162 -5.30 13.73 -10.10
CA ARG A 162 -5.44 14.37 -8.79
C ARG A 162 -4.83 15.77 -8.82
N THR A 163 -5.37 16.66 -8.00
CA THR A 163 -4.98 18.08 -7.94
C THR A 163 -4.57 18.53 -6.55
N CYS A 164 -5.00 17.82 -5.50
CA CYS A 164 -4.73 18.21 -4.12
C CYS A 164 -3.28 17.95 -3.66
N CYS A 165 -2.57 17.04 -4.33
CA CYS A 165 -1.22 16.60 -3.99
C CYS A 165 -0.48 16.20 -5.27
N SER A 166 0.86 16.11 -5.20
CA SER A 166 1.68 15.58 -6.28
C SER A 166 2.79 14.68 -5.75
N GLY A 167 3.24 13.72 -6.58
CA GLY A 167 4.34 12.81 -6.29
C GLY A 167 4.19 12.10 -4.94
N LYS A 168 5.02 12.49 -3.97
CA LYS A 168 5.12 11.87 -2.65
C LYS A 168 4.04 12.31 -1.65
N GLY A 169 3.28 13.37 -1.97
CA GLY A 169 2.19 13.86 -1.13
C GLY A 169 0.98 12.95 -1.14
N ILE A 170 0.27 12.88 -0.01
CA ILE A 170 -0.97 12.13 0.17
C ILE A 170 -1.81 12.87 1.22
N CYS A 171 -3.12 12.92 1.03
CA CYS A 171 -4.08 13.42 2.01
C CYS A 171 -5.39 12.64 1.88
N LYS A 172 -6.33 12.91 2.78
CA LYS A 172 -7.64 12.26 2.81
C LYS A 172 -8.42 12.39 1.49
N ARG A 173 -8.25 13.51 0.78
CA ARG A 173 -8.92 13.82 -0.50
C ARG A 173 -8.55 12.84 -1.60
N CYS A 174 -7.26 12.77 -1.96
CA CYS A 174 -6.80 11.83 -2.99
C CYS A 174 -6.85 10.37 -2.53
N TRP A 175 -6.85 10.06 -1.23
CA TRP A 175 -7.05 8.68 -0.74
C TRP A 175 -8.35 8.04 -1.23
N ALA A 176 -9.36 8.84 -1.57
CA ALA A 176 -10.59 8.36 -2.20
C ALA A 176 -10.32 7.53 -3.48
N PHE A 177 -9.28 7.84 -4.27
CA PHE A 177 -8.90 7.02 -5.42
C PHE A 177 -8.48 5.60 -5.01
N ILE A 178 -7.70 5.47 -3.94
CA ILE A 178 -7.30 4.16 -3.40
C ILE A 178 -8.51 3.41 -2.86
N ALA A 179 -9.41 4.10 -2.15
CA ALA A 179 -10.61 3.49 -1.59
C ALA A 179 -11.54 2.94 -2.68
N VAL A 180 -11.76 3.71 -3.75
CA VAL A 180 -12.51 3.26 -4.94
C VAL A 180 -11.82 2.09 -5.61
N ALA A 181 -10.49 2.13 -5.73
CA ALA A 181 -9.71 1.05 -6.30
C ALA A 181 -9.86 -0.26 -5.50
N VAL A 182 -9.81 -0.18 -4.16
CA VAL A 182 -10.06 -1.33 -3.28
C VAL A 182 -11.47 -1.87 -3.46
N GLN A 183 -12.49 -1.00 -3.50
CA GLN A 183 -13.87 -1.44 -3.67
C GLN A 183 -14.07 -2.23 -4.97
N VAL A 184 -13.59 -1.69 -6.10
CA VAL A 184 -13.72 -2.32 -7.42
C VAL A 184 -12.91 -3.61 -7.51
N LEU A 185 -11.68 -3.63 -6.99
CA LEU A 185 -10.83 -4.81 -7.06
C LEU A 185 -11.27 -5.90 -6.09
N ASP A 186 -11.67 -5.57 -4.85
CA ASP A 186 -12.17 -6.56 -3.89
C ASP A 186 -13.43 -7.26 -4.42
N GLU A 187 -14.36 -6.49 -5.01
CA GLU A 187 -15.55 -7.07 -5.66
C GLU A 187 -15.18 -7.94 -6.87
N ALA A 188 -14.32 -7.48 -7.79
CA ALA A 188 -13.90 -8.27 -8.93
C ALA A 188 -13.17 -9.57 -8.53
N LEU A 189 -12.26 -9.49 -7.55
CA LEU A 189 -11.51 -10.65 -7.06
C LEU A 189 -12.41 -11.68 -6.36
N ARG A 190 -13.48 -11.25 -5.71
CA ARG A 190 -14.45 -12.14 -5.04
C ARG A 190 -15.48 -12.70 -6.02
N GLU A 191 -16.12 -11.86 -6.82
CA GLU A 191 -17.24 -12.25 -7.66
C GLU A 191 -16.78 -12.92 -8.97
N ASP A 192 -15.72 -12.42 -9.60
CA ASP A 192 -15.27 -12.94 -10.89
C ASP A 192 -14.30 -14.13 -10.73
N PHE A 193 -13.52 -14.16 -9.64
CA PHE A 193 -12.50 -15.20 -9.40
C PHE A 193 -12.77 -16.11 -8.19
N GLY A 194 -13.75 -15.78 -7.34
CA GLY A 194 -14.10 -16.62 -6.19
C GLY A 194 -13.11 -16.58 -5.02
N PHE A 195 -12.14 -15.66 -5.02
CA PHE A 195 -11.14 -15.57 -3.95
C PHE A 195 -11.76 -15.08 -2.65
N LYS A 196 -11.39 -15.70 -1.52
CA LYS A 196 -11.97 -15.44 -0.21
C LYS A 196 -11.00 -14.70 0.70
N HIS A 197 -9.73 -15.09 0.68
CA HIS A 197 -8.70 -14.66 1.64
C HIS A 197 -7.89 -13.50 1.09
N LEU A 198 -8.53 -12.34 0.99
CA LEU A 198 -7.90 -11.07 0.61
C LEU A 198 -7.50 -10.31 1.88
N LEU A 199 -6.25 -9.86 1.93
CA LEU A 199 -5.71 -8.99 2.98
C LEU A 199 -5.22 -7.69 2.35
N TRP A 200 -5.97 -6.62 2.56
CA TRP A 200 -5.59 -5.26 2.16
C TRP A 200 -4.73 -4.62 3.24
N VAL A 201 -3.58 -4.07 2.87
CA VAL A 201 -2.57 -3.55 3.80
C VAL A 201 -2.11 -2.18 3.36
N TYR A 202 -2.28 -1.18 4.21
CA TYR A 202 -1.73 0.15 3.97
C TYR A 202 -0.21 0.09 3.84
N SER A 203 0.36 0.70 2.80
CA SER A 203 1.79 0.60 2.48
C SER A 203 2.71 1.37 3.45
N GLY A 204 2.12 2.08 4.42
CA GLY A 204 2.79 2.95 5.39
C GLY A 204 2.99 4.38 4.92
N ARG A 205 2.61 4.69 3.66
CA ARG A 205 2.71 6.05 3.11
C ARG A 205 1.50 6.44 2.27
N ARG A 206 1.41 5.97 1.04
CA ARG A 206 0.49 6.54 0.02
C ARG A 206 -0.17 5.50 -0.86
N GLY A 207 -0.07 4.23 -0.51
CA GLY A 207 -0.61 3.14 -1.31
C GLY A 207 -1.21 2.05 -0.44
N ILE A 208 -1.70 1.02 -1.09
CA ILE A 208 -2.25 -0.16 -0.44
C ILE A 208 -1.85 -1.41 -1.23
N HIS A 209 -1.55 -2.48 -0.51
CA HIS A 209 -1.24 -3.77 -1.08
C HIS A 209 -2.40 -4.73 -0.83
N CYS A 210 -2.74 -5.57 -1.80
CA CYS A 210 -3.60 -6.73 -1.58
C CYS A 210 -2.73 -7.99 -1.56
N TRP A 211 -2.99 -8.88 -0.61
CA TRP A 211 -2.42 -10.23 -0.56
C TRP A 211 -3.55 -11.25 -0.61
N ILE A 212 -3.50 -12.18 -1.56
CA ILE A 212 -4.50 -13.22 -1.74
C ILE A 212 -3.86 -14.57 -1.41
N SER A 213 -4.39 -15.20 -0.36
CA SER A 213 -3.83 -16.42 0.24
C SER A 213 -4.67 -17.68 0.00
N ASP A 214 -5.71 -17.59 -0.84
CA ASP A 214 -6.44 -18.76 -1.34
C ASP A 214 -5.47 -19.76 -1.98
N LYS A 215 -5.68 -21.06 -1.74
CA LYS A 215 -4.79 -22.11 -2.26
C LYS A 215 -4.60 -22.02 -3.77
N GLU A 216 -5.70 -21.76 -4.49
CA GLU A 216 -5.69 -21.64 -5.95
C GLU A 216 -4.88 -20.43 -6.42
N ALA A 217 -5.04 -19.27 -5.76
CA ALA A 217 -4.24 -18.06 -6.02
C ALA A 217 -2.75 -18.28 -5.69
N PHE A 218 -2.48 -18.96 -4.58
CA PHE A 218 -1.15 -19.26 -4.07
C PHE A 218 -0.33 -20.15 -5.02
N GLU A 219 -1.01 -21.03 -5.74
CA GLU A 219 -0.44 -22.01 -6.68
C GLU A 219 -0.40 -21.52 -8.13
N LEU A 220 -0.91 -20.31 -8.44
CA LEU A 220 -0.92 -19.80 -9.81
C LEU A 220 0.48 -19.66 -10.41
N ALA A 221 0.65 -20.19 -11.62
CA ALA A 221 1.79 -19.94 -12.48
C ALA A 221 1.75 -18.53 -13.08
N ASP A 222 2.92 -18.03 -13.54
CA ASP A 222 3.08 -16.68 -14.10
C ASP A 222 2.08 -16.36 -15.22
N ASP A 223 1.77 -17.30 -16.12
CA ASP A 223 0.84 -17.00 -17.23
C ASP A 223 -0.60 -16.83 -16.76
N ALA A 224 -1.03 -17.58 -15.73
CA ALA A 224 -2.34 -17.37 -15.11
C ALA A 224 -2.39 -16.04 -14.34
N ARG A 225 -1.30 -15.67 -13.65
CA ARG A 225 -1.18 -14.35 -13.00
C ARG A 225 -1.28 -13.22 -14.01
N LYS A 226 -0.57 -13.31 -15.14
CA LYS A 226 -0.66 -12.33 -16.23
C LYS A 226 -2.08 -12.23 -16.79
N ALA A 227 -2.81 -13.35 -16.92
CA ALA A 227 -4.19 -13.34 -17.39
C ALA A 227 -5.12 -12.60 -16.42
N ILE A 228 -4.99 -12.83 -15.10
CA ILE A 228 -5.76 -12.09 -14.08
C ILE A 228 -5.42 -10.60 -14.11
N VAL A 229 -4.13 -10.25 -14.19
CA VAL A 229 -3.70 -8.85 -14.29
C VAL A 229 -4.27 -8.21 -15.56
N GLY A 230 -4.20 -8.88 -16.70
CA GLY A 230 -4.75 -8.39 -17.96
C GLY A 230 -6.28 -8.27 -17.97
N TRP A 231 -6.98 -9.06 -17.16
CA TRP A 231 -8.43 -8.93 -16.92
C TRP A 231 -8.76 -7.68 -16.12
N LEU A 232 -7.98 -7.41 -15.07
CA LEU A 232 -8.20 -6.28 -14.16
C LEU A 232 -7.64 -4.96 -14.72
N GLU A 233 -6.66 -5.00 -15.63
CA GLU A 233 -5.99 -3.83 -16.22
C GLU A 233 -6.81 -3.22 -17.37
N VAL A 234 -7.50 -2.11 -17.06
CA VAL A 234 -8.32 -1.36 -18.03
C VAL A 234 -7.56 -0.17 -18.62
N ILE A 235 -6.79 0.54 -17.78
CA ILE A 235 -6.04 1.73 -18.20
C ILE A 235 -4.74 1.27 -18.85
N LYS A 236 -4.64 1.50 -20.17
CA LYS A 236 -3.49 1.11 -21.00
C LYS A 236 -2.96 2.36 -21.71
N GLY A 237 -1.72 2.74 -21.41
CA GLY A 237 -1.05 3.81 -22.14
C GLY A 237 0.02 4.54 -21.32
N GLY A 238 1.10 4.92 -21.98
CA GLY A 238 2.22 5.63 -21.37
C GLY A 238 1.95 7.12 -21.14
N ALA A 239 2.92 7.83 -20.56
CA ALA A 239 2.82 9.26 -20.25
C ALA A 239 2.53 10.16 -21.48
N ASN A 240 2.85 9.69 -22.70
CA ASN A 240 2.65 10.44 -23.95
C ASN A 240 1.25 10.25 -24.56
N GLN A 241 0.40 9.38 -23.99
CA GLN A 241 -0.92 9.09 -24.52
C GLN A 241 -2.00 9.73 -23.64
N VAL A 242 -2.80 10.61 -24.25
CA VAL A 242 -3.91 11.29 -23.56
C VAL A 242 -5.08 10.34 -23.33
N LYS A 243 -5.56 9.64 -24.37
CA LYS A 243 -6.58 8.59 -24.23
C LYS A 243 -5.92 7.28 -23.83
N LYS A 244 -6.27 6.77 -22.64
CA LYS A 244 -5.71 5.54 -22.05
C LYS A 244 -6.72 4.42 -21.86
N VAL A 245 -7.99 4.68 -22.17
CA VAL A 245 -9.06 3.69 -22.06
C VAL A 245 -9.82 3.66 -23.38
N ASP A 246 -10.01 2.45 -23.91
CA ASP A 246 -10.86 2.15 -25.04
C ASP A 246 -11.55 0.81 -24.77
N ALA A 247 -12.48 0.82 -23.81
CA ALA A 247 -12.96 -0.41 -23.16
C ALA A 247 -14.17 -1.04 -23.87
N GLY A 248 -14.23 -2.36 -23.98
CA GLY A 248 -15.42 -3.05 -24.49
C GLY A 248 -15.35 -3.40 -25.97
N TRP A 249 -16.41 -4.04 -26.47
CA TRP A 249 -16.42 -4.70 -27.77
C TRP A 249 -17.64 -4.29 -28.57
N MET A 250 -17.50 -4.25 -29.90
CA MET A 250 -18.59 -3.98 -30.83
C MET A 250 -19.23 -5.30 -31.28
N GLY A 251 -20.37 -5.65 -30.69
CA GLY A 251 -21.11 -6.85 -31.05
C GLY A 251 -21.84 -6.73 -32.39
N SER A 252 -22.32 -7.86 -32.92
CA SER A 252 -23.09 -7.92 -34.18
C SER A 252 -24.37 -7.07 -34.19
N ALA A 253 -24.90 -6.69 -33.02
CA ALA A 253 -26.07 -5.83 -32.87
C ALA A 253 -25.77 -4.32 -32.98
N GLY A 254 -24.52 -3.92 -33.26
CA GLY A 254 -24.16 -2.55 -33.62
C GLY A 254 -24.01 -1.56 -32.47
N GLY A 255 -23.89 -2.02 -31.22
CA GLY A 255 -23.58 -1.16 -30.06
C GLY A 255 -22.31 -1.63 -29.36
N ARG A 256 -21.50 -0.68 -28.87
CA ARG A 256 -20.39 -0.99 -27.96
C ARG A 256 -20.98 -1.46 -26.63
N SER A 257 -20.54 -2.64 -26.18
CA SER A 257 -20.89 -3.18 -24.87
C SER A 257 -19.64 -3.31 -24.02
N LEU A 258 -19.73 -2.84 -22.78
CA LEU A 258 -18.72 -3.09 -21.77
C LEU A 258 -18.80 -4.54 -21.26
N HIS A 259 -17.67 -5.05 -20.81
CA HIS A 259 -17.59 -6.32 -20.10
C HIS A 259 -18.42 -6.24 -18.80
N PRO A 260 -19.11 -7.32 -18.36
CA PRO A 260 -19.93 -7.31 -17.14
C PRO A 260 -19.23 -6.72 -15.90
N SER A 261 -17.96 -7.06 -15.66
CA SER A 261 -17.18 -6.50 -14.55
C SER A 261 -17.08 -4.97 -14.61
N LEU A 262 -16.93 -4.39 -15.80
CA LEU A 262 -16.89 -2.94 -16.00
C LEU A 262 -18.28 -2.30 -15.88
N ARG A 263 -19.34 -2.99 -16.35
CA ARG A 263 -20.71 -2.52 -16.17
C ARG A 263 -21.10 -2.48 -14.70
N ARG A 264 -20.70 -3.48 -13.91
CA ARG A 264 -20.88 -3.51 -12.46
C ARG A 264 -20.14 -2.35 -11.79
N ALA A 265 -18.85 -2.16 -12.11
CA ALA A 265 -18.05 -1.07 -11.54
C ALA A 265 -18.58 0.33 -11.90
N ILE A 266 -19.10 0.54 -13.11
CA ILE A 266 -19.69 1.82 -13.54
C ILE A 266 -21.12 2.01 -13.01
N GLY A 267 -21.90 0.94 -12.84
CA GLY A 267 -23.34 0.99 -12.55
C GLY A 267 -24.19 1.05 -13.82
N GLY A 268 -24.05 0.03 -14.66
CA GLY A 268 -24.90 -0.24 -15.82
C GLY A 268 -25.86 -1.41 -15.62
N GLU A 269 -25.76 -2.14 -14.50
CA GLU A 269 -26.64 -3.26 -14.16
C GLU A 269 -27.53 -2.86 -12.96
N GLY A 270 -28.76 -2.40 -13.23
CA GLY A 270 -29.73 -1.99 -12.21
C GLY A 270 -30.03 -0.48 -12.13
N SER A 271 -30.76 -0.07 -11.10
CA SER A 271 -31.20 1.33 -10.87
C SER A 271 -30.19 2.19 -10.10
N GLU A 272 -29.09 1.61 -9.62
CA GLU A 272 -28.11 2.28 -8.77
C GLU A 272 -26.83 2.64 -9.55
N SER A 273 -26.25 3.80 -9.23
CA SER A 273 -24.96 4.21 -9.78
C SER A 273 -23.85 3.40 -9.11
N GLY A 274 -22.95 2.82 -9.91
CA GLY A 274 -21.84 2.00 -9.43
C GLY A 274 -20.73 2.86 -8.84
N PRO A 275 -19.75 2.23 -8.17
CA PRO A 275 -18.71 2.95 -7.43
C PRO A 275 -17.93 3.95 -8.29
N LEU A 276 -17.68 3.65 -9.57
CA LEU A 276 -16.92 4.53 -10.45
C LEU A 276 -17.68 5.80 -10.85
N LYS A 277 -18.99 5.71 -11.12
CA LYS A 277 -19.80 6.90 -11.43
C LYS A 277 -19.91 7.82 -10.21
N LEU A 278 -20.11 7.24 -9.02
CA LEU A 278 -20.16 8.00 -7.77
C LEU A 278 -18.82 8.69 -7.50
N ALA A 279 -17.72 7.94 -7.60
CA ALA A 279 -16.37 8.47 -7.48
C ALA A 279 -16.06 9.56 -8.50
N PHE A 280 -16.56 9.43 -9.73
CA PHE A 280 -16.35 10.45 -10.74
C PHE A 280 -17.00 11.77 -10.31
N VAL A 281 -18.24 11.73 -9.82
CA VAL A 281 -18.91 12.96 -9.35
C VAL A 281 -18.25 13.52 -8.10
N ASP A 282 -18.06 12.70 -7.06
CA ASP A 282 -17.65 13.19 -5.75
C ASP A 282 -16.14 13.45 -5.67
N THR A 283 -15.33 12.53 -6.17
CA THR A 283 -13.86 12.67 -6.14
C THR A 283 -13.37 13.53 -7.29
N VAL A 284 -13.75 13.24 -8.55
CA VAL A 284 -13.11 13.89 -9.72
C VAL A 284 -13.70 15.28 -9.99
N LEU A 285 -15.03 15.41 -10.01
CA LEU A 285 -15.69 16.67 -10.38
C LEU A 285 -15.79 17.65 -9.21
N LYS A 286 -16.15 17.19 -8.01
CA LYS A 286 -16.37 18.07 -6.84
C LYS A 286 -15.10 18.29 -6.03
N ASP A 287 -14.48 17.21 -5.53
CA ASP A 287 -13.36 17.34 -4.61
C ASP A 287 -12.07 17.77 -5.34
N GLN A 288 -11.61 17.00 -6.32
CA GLN A 288 -10.38 17.33 -7.05
C GLN A 288 -10.57 18.45 -8.07
N ASP A 289 -11.81 18.70 -8.52
CA ASP A 289 -12.13 19.73 -9.52
C ASP A 289 -11.19 19.64 -10.74
N CYS A 290 -11.03 18.41 -11.27
CA CYS A 290 -9.98 18.02 -12.23
C CYS A 290 -10.03 18.71 -13.60
N PHE A 291 -11.06 19.47 -13.91
CA PHE A 291 -11.28 20.20 -15.16
C PHE A 291 -11.33 21.71 -14.94
N ARG A 292 -10.85 22.22 -13.80
CA ARG A 292 -10.85 23.66 -13.51
C ARG A 292 -9.94 24.42 -14.47
N SER A 293 -8.67 24.02 -14.62
CA SER A 293 -7.65 24.77 -15.36
C SER A 293 -7.73 24.58 -16.89
N PRO A 294 -7.24 25.54 -17.70
CA PRO A 294 -7.12 25.42 -19.15
C PRO A 294 -6.45 24.15 -19.65
N GLU A 295 -5.36 23.77 -19.01
CA GLU A 295 -4.58 22.57 -19.34
C GLU A 295 -5.41 21.31 -19.10
N GLN A 296 -6.14 21.29 -17.98
CA GLN A 296 -6.96 20.18 -17.52
C GLN A 296 -8.22 19.95 -18.36
N TRP A 297 -9.03 20.98 -18.61
CA TRP A 297 -10.17 20.80 -19.51
C TRP A 297 -9.73 20.64 -20.96
N GLY A 298 -8.53 21.12 -21.34
CA GLY A 298 -7.92 20.84 -22.62
C GLY A 298 -7.64 19.35 -22.84
N VAL A 299 -7.27 18.62 -21.78
CA VAL A 299 -7.18 17.14 -21.78
C VAL A 299 -8.57 16.53 -21.93
N LEU A 300 -9.57 17.00 -21.18
CA LEU A 300 -10.95 16.50 -21.32
C LEU A 300 -11.47 16.62 -22.75
N LEU A 301 -11.28 17.78 -23.41
CA LEU A 301 -11.71 17.99 -24.80
C LEU A 301 -11.06 17.00 -25.78
N GLN A 302 -9.81 16.58 -25.54
CA GLN A 302 -9.13 15.58 -26.37
C GLN A 302 -9.67 14.17 -26.15
N LEU A 303 -10.31 13.90 -25.01
CA LEU A 303 -10.95 12.63 -24.72
C LEU A 303 -12.36 12.54 -25.33
N LEU A 304 -12.99 13.67 -25.64
CA LEU A 304 -14.33 13.73 -26.26
C LEU A 304 -14.35 13.14 -27.69
N PRO A 305 -15.53 12.80 -28.25
CA PRO A 305 -15.61 12.12 -29.53
C PRO A 305 -15.14 13.01 -30.69
N SER A 306 -14.02 12.64 -31.33
CA SER A 306 -13.45 13.40 -32.45
C SER A 306 -14.40 13.64 -33.64
N PRO A 307 -15.40 12.78 -33.96
CA PRO A 307 -16.38 13.08 -35.01
C PRO A 307 -17.29 14.29 -34.68
N GLU A 308 -17.38 14.70 -33.41
CA GLU A 308 -18.24 15.77 -32.92
C GLU A 308 -17.47 17.09 -32.73
N ALA A 309 -16.52 17.38 -33.64
CA ALA A 309 -15.61 18.51 -33.56
C ALA A 309 -16.28 19.88 -33.36
N GLU A 310 -17.43 20.11 -34.01
CA GLU A 310 -18.17 21.37 -33.86
C GLU A 310 -18.72 21.56 -32.43
N ALA A 311 -19.18 20.47 -31.79
CA ALA A 311 -19.65 20.51 -30.42
C ALA A 311 -18.48 20.75 -29.44
N ILE A 312 -17.35 20.09 -29.68
CA ILE A 312 -16.12 20.25 -28.89
C ILE A 312 -15.61 21.69 -28.97
N GLU A 313 -15.62 22.31 -30.15
CA GLU A 313 -15.17 23.70 -30.32
C GLU A 313 -16.12 24.70 -29.64
N LYS A 314 -17.43 24.44 -29.63
CA LYS A 314 -18.40 25.22 -28.85
C LYS A 314 -18.13 25.14 -27.35
N LEU A 315 -17.78 23.95 -26.83
CA LEU A 315 -17.40 23.77 -25.43
C LEU A 315 -16.11 24.53 -25.10
N ARG A 316 -15.07 24.42 -25.94
CA ARG A 316 -13.83 25.19 -25.82
C ARG A 316 -14.11 26.69 -25.73
N SER A 317 -14.80 27.23 -26.72
CA SER A 317 -15.17 28.65 -26.78
C SER A 317 -15.97 29.10 -25.55
N LYS A 318 -16.87 28.24 -25.03
CA LYS A 318 -17.65 28.53 -23.82
C LYS A 318 -16.76 28.61 -22.58
N TRP A 319 -15.83 27.68 -22.42
CA TRP A 319 -14.96 27.60 -21.25
C TRP A 319 -13.83 28.65 -21.26
N GLU A 320 -13.35 29.05 -22.44
CA GLU A 320 -12.41 30.17 -22.59
C GLU A 320 -13.03 31.51 -22.19
N ARG A 321 -14.32 31.73 -22.52
CA ARG A 321 -15.05 32.95 -22.11
C ARG A 321 -15.42 32.95 -20.63
N SER A 322 -15.53 31.78 -20.00
CA SER A 322 -15.99 31.61 -18.61
C SER A 322 -15.01 30.75 -17.82
N SER A 323 -13.84 31.33 -17.50
CA SER A 323 -12.72 30.61 -16.86
C SER A 323 -12.99 30.13 -15.44
N ASN A 324 -14.04 30.62 -14.78
CA ASN A 324 -14.40 30.26 -13.40
C ASN A 324 -15.30 29.02 -13.27
N ARG A 325 -15.75 28.41 -14.38
CA ARG A 325 -16.62 27.22 -14.35
C ARG A 325 -15.93 26.05 -13.66
N SER A 326 -16.62 25.45 -12.70
CA SER A 326 -16.19 24.21 -12.03
C SER A 326 -16.20 23.01 -12.97
N SER A 327 -15.53 21.94 -12.59
CA SER A 327 -15.52 20.67 -13.33
C SER A 327 -16.91 20.06 -13.43
N LEU A 328 -17.74 20.21 -12.39
CA LEU A 328 -19.13 19.78 -12.40
C LEU A 328 -19.94 20.49 -13.49
N GLU A 329 -19.82 21.81 -13.59
CA GLU A 329 -20.49 22.61 -14.63
C GLU A 329 -19.98 22.29 -16.03
N LYS A 330 -18.66 22.08 -16.18
CA LYS A 330 -18.08 21.66 -17.48
C LYS A 330 -18.57 20.27 -17.88
N TRP A 331 -18.69 19.34 -16.94
CA TRP A 331 -19.26 18.02 -17.21
C TRP A 331 -20.74 18.10 -17.59
N GLN A 332 -21.53 18.96 -16.94
CA GLN A 332 -22.91 19.24 -17.35
C GLN A 332 -22.99 19.79 -18.78
N ASP A 333 -22.09 20.71 -19.15
CA ASP A 333 -22.01 21.23 -20.53
C ASP A 333 -21.75 20.10 -21.55
N VAL A 334 -20.88 19.14 -21.21
CA VAL A 334 -20.60 17.95 -22.02
C VAL A 334 -21.83 17.06 -22.15
N MET A 335 -22.54 16.79 -21.04
CA MET A 335 -23.78 16.00 -21.05
C MET A 335 -24.88 16.65 -21.90
N GLU A 336 -25.03 17.96 -21.83
CA GLU A 336 -25.96 18.72 -22.68
C GLU A 336 -25.57 18.63 -24.17
N ALA A 337 -24.28 18.70 -24.50
CA ALA A 337 -23.80 18.53 -25.87
C ALA A 337 -24.12 17.13 -26.39
N ALA A 338 -23.92 16.09 -25.58
CA ALA A 338 -24.27 14.72 -25.90
C ALA A 338 -25.78 14.52 -26.14
N GLN A 339 -26.64 15.21 -25.40
CA GLN A 339 -28.10 15.17 -25.61
C GLN A 339 -28.50 15.87 -26.90
N ARG A 340 -27.90 17.05 -27.19
CA ARG A 340 -28.19 17.81 -28.43
C ARG A 340 -27.73 17.11 -29.71
N ALA A 341 -26.80 16.17 -29.62
CA ALA A 341 -26.34 15.37 -30.77
C ALA A 341 -27.42 14.44 -31.36
N GLY A 342 -28.54 14.25 -30.64
CA GLY A 342 -29.61 13.34 -31.03
C GLY A 342 -29.37 11.91 -30.56
N GLU A 343 -30.46 11.17 -30.35
CA GLU A 343 -30.47 9.87 -29.67
C GLU A 343 -29.44 8.88 -30.22
N TYR A 344 -29.38 8.73 -31.55
CA TYR A 344 -28.44 7.81 -32.20
C TYR A 344 -26.97 8.11 -31.85
N LYS A 345 -26.55 9.37 -31.95
CA LYS A 345 -25.17 9.79 -31.65
C LYS A 345 -24.91 9.78 -30.15
N SER A 346 -25.88 10.20 -29.35
CA SER A 346 -25.80 10.16 -27.89
C SER A 346 -25.49 8.76 -27.40
N GLU A 347 -26.20 7.76 -27.92
CA GLU A 347 -26.06 6.37 -27.52
C GLU A 347 -24.81 5.68 -28.11
N ARG A 348 -24.49 5.93 -29.39
CA ARG A 348 -23.41 5.17 -30.08
C ARG A 348 -22.04 5.83 -30.06
N ILE A 349 -21.97 7.14 -29.82
CA ILE A 349 -20.74 7.93 -29.92
C ILE A 349 -20.41 8.56 -28.56
N TRP A 350 -21.35 9.31 -27.98
CA TRP A 350 -21.09 10.03 -26.74
C TRP A 350 -21.04 9.11 -25.53
N ARG A 351 -22.06 8.28 -25.28
CA ARG A 351 -22.10 7.41 -24.11
C ARG A 351 -20.83 6.57 -23.94
N PRO A 352 -20.33 5.84 -24.96
CA PRO A 352 -19.13 5.03 -24.77
C PRO A 352 -17.86 5.86 -24.49
N CYS A 353 -17.77 7.05 -25.08
CA CYS A 353 -16.68 7.99 -24.80
C CYS A 353 -16.75 8.53 -23.36
N LEU A 354 -17.94 8.87 -22.86
CA LEU A 354 -18.13 9.30 -21.47
C LEU A 354 -17.83 8.17 -20.48
N GLU A 355 -18.18 6.92 -20.81
CA GLU A 355 -17.81 5.73 -20.05
C GLU A 355 -16.28 5.55 -19.99
N ASP A 356 -15.56 5.72 -21.10
CA ASP A 356 -14.08 5.69 -21.12
C ASP A 356 -13.48 6.79 -20.25
N ILE A 357 -14.05 7.99 -20.26
CA ILE A 357 -13.57 9.10 -19.42
C ILE A 357 -13.76 8.76 -17.94
N ILE A 358 -14.93 8.23 -17.55
CA ILE A 358 -15.18 7.80 -16.18
C ILE A 358 -14.14 6.74 -15.77
N LEU A 359 -13.94 5.72 -16.60
CA LEU A 359 -12.94 4.67 -16.35
C LEU A 359 -11.52 5.25 -16.22
N GLN A 360 -11.11 6.14 -17.13
CA GLN A 360 -9.75 6.70 -17.11
C GLN A 360 -9.44 7.51 -15.84
N TYR A 361 -10.46 8.20 -15.30
CA TYR A 361 -10.31 9.03 -14.11
C TYR A 361 -10.54 8.29 -12.79
N THR A 362 -11.24 7.15 -12.79
CA THR A 362 -11.67 6.50 -11.53
C THR A 362 -11.30 5.03 -11.40
N TYR A 363 -10.99 4.34 -12.50
CA TYR A 363 -10.69 2.91 -12.46
C TYR A 363 -9.33 2.65 -11.79
N PRO A 364 -9.19 1.53 -11.03
CA PRO A 364 -7.94 1.14 -10.40
C PRO A 364 -6.72 1.16 -11.34
N ARG A 365 -5.64 1.79 -10.89
CA ARG A 365 -4.30 1.72 -11.49
C ARG A 365 -3.46 0.75 -10.66
N ILE A 366 -3.03 -0.35 -11.29
CA ILE A 366 -2.31 -1.45 -10.64
C ILE A 366 -0.87 -1.45 -11.13
N ASP A 367 0.11 -1.59 -10.25
CA ASP A 367 1.47 -1.97 -10.66
C ASP A 367 1.48 -3.44 -11.12
N ALA A 368 1.32 -3.60 -12.43
CA ALA A 368 1.15 -4.88 -13.08
C ALA A 368 2.37 -5.81 -12.87
N GLU A 369 3.59 -5.28 -12.76
CA GLU A 369 4.81 -6.08 -12.66
C GLU A 369 4.95 -6.80 -11.31
N VAL A 370 4.41 -6.20 -10.24
CA VAL A 370 4.36 -6.81 -8.90
C VAL A 370 3.49 -8.08 -8.87
N SER A 371 2.51 -8.12 -9.77
CA SER A 371 1.44 -9.13 -9.80
C SER A 371 1.75 -10.30 -10.75
N LYS A 372 2.49 -10.05 -11.84
CA LYS A 372 2.70 -11.01 -12.95
C LYS A 372 3.63 -12.18 -12.63
N HIS A 373 4.61 -12.00 -11.75
CA HIS A 373 5.69 -12.97 -11.57
C HIS A 373 5.73 -13.59 -10.17
N LEU A 374 5.97 -14.90 -10.09
CA LEU A 374 6.13 -15.63 -8.83
C LEU A 374 7.34 -15.16 -8.01
N ASN A 375 8.41 -14.66 -8.62
CA ASN A 375 9.65 -14.28 -7.92
C ASN A 375 9.65 -12.86 -7.33
N HIS A 376 8.56 -12.11 -7.48
CA HIS A 376 8.45 -10.75 -6.96
C HIS A 376 8.37 -10.75 -5.44
N LEU A 377 9.00 -9.76 -4.81
CA LEU A 377 8.93 -9.55 -3.36
C LEU A 377 8.11 -8.31 -3.07
N LEU A 378 7.27 -8.39 -2.04
CA LEU A 378 6.45 -7.25 -1.61
C LEU A 378 6.62 -7.01 -0.12
N LYS A 379 6.55 -5.74 0.28
CA LYS A 379 6.74 -5.29 1.66
C LYS A 379 5.81 -6.04 2.62
N SER A 380 6.38 -6.58 3.70
CA SER A 380 5.60 -7.34 4.69
C SER A 380 4.55 -6.47 5.38
N PRO A 381 3.37 -7.02 5.73
CA PRO A 381 2.49 -6.41 6.71
C PRO A 381 3.22 -6.11 8.03
N PHE A 382 2.77 -5.08 8.73
CA PHE A 382 3.27 -4.57 10.01
C PHE A 382 4.70 -4.04 10.05
N VAL A 383 5.43 -3.99 8.93
CA VAL A 383 6.74 -3.31 8.94
C VAL A 383 6.56 -1.80 9.09
N VAL A 384 7.60 -1.14 9.58
CA VAL A 384 7.63 0.31 9.72
C VAL A 384 8.04 0.92 8.39
N HIS A 385 7.34 1.97 7.96
CA HIS A 385 7.77 2.75 6.80
C HIS A 385 8.85 3.77 7.22
N PRO A 386 10.08 3.68 6.68
CA PRO A 386 11.23 4.42 7.23
C PRO A 386 11.10 5.94 7.11
N ALA A 387 10.37 6.45 6.11
CA ALA A 387 10.20 7.90 5.94
C ALA A 387 9.03 8.51 6.72
N THR A 388 8.12 7.68 7.28
CA THR A 388 6.89 8.18 7.93
C THR A 388 6.76 7.67 9.36
N GLY A 389 7.53 6.66 9.76
CA GLY A 389 7.42 6.02 11.08
C GLY A 389 6.12 5.24 11.29
N ARG A 390 5.26 5.15 10.27
CA ARG A 390 3.95 4.49 10.31
C ARG A 390 4.08 2.99 10.13
N VAL A 391 3.22 2.24 10.80
CA VAL A 391 3.13 0.78 10.67
C VAL A 391 2.30 0.42 9.43
N CYS A 392 2.74 -0.57 8.65
CA CYS A 392 1.98 -1.06 7.49
C CYS A 392 0.80 -1.94 7.93
N VAL A 393 -0.31 -1.32 8.34
CA VAL A 393 -1.45 -2.03 8.97
C VAL A 393 -2.46 -2.59 7.97
N PRO A 394 -3.08 -3.74 8.25
CA PRO A 394 -4.20 -4.26 7.47
C PRO A 394 -5.45 -3.37 7.63
N LEU A 395 -6.22 -3.23 6.56
CA LEU A 395 -7.47 -2.47 6.53
C LEU A 395 -8.62 -3.36 6.04
N GLU A 396 -9.80 -3.15 6.61
CA GLU A 396 -11.03 -3.78 6.14
C GLU A 396 -11.55 -3.04 4.90
N PRO A 397 -11.89 -3.72 3.79
CA PRO A 397 -12.31 -3.07 2.53
C PRO A 397 -13.39 -2.00 2.72
N SER A 398 -14.41 -2.30 3.54
CA SER A 398 -15.53 -1.39 3.82
C SER A 398 -15.13 -0.12 4.59
N LYS A 399 -13.98 -0.12 5.26
CA LYS A 399 -13.47 1.01 6.06
C LYS A 399 -12.36 1.78 5.36
N VAL A 400 -11.95 1.37 4.15
CA VAL A 400 -10.85 2.06 3.43
C VAL A 400 -11.24 3.50 3.08
N PHE A 401 -12.51 3.76 2.75
CA PHE A 401 -13.00 5.12 2.53
C PHE A 401 -12.86 6.01 3.76
N ASP A 402 -13.04 5.48 4.97
CA ASP A 402 -12.98 6.23 6.23
C ASP A 402 -11.56 6.39 6.75
N PHE A 403 -10.62 5.55 6.32
CA PHE A 403 -9.22 5.62 6.71
C PHE A 403 -8.57 6.95 6.27
N ASP A 404 -7.97 7.66 7.21
CA ASP A 404 -7.15 8.83 6.94
C ASP A 404 -5.67 8.41 6.88
N PRO A 405 -4.99 8.46 5.72
CA PRO A 405 -3.59 8.07 5.62
C PRO A 405 -2.64 9.00 6.39
N GLU A 406 -3.10 10.18 6.81
CA GLU A 406 -2.28 11.11 7.58
C GLU A 406 -2.26 10.83 9.07
N ASN A 407 -3.41 10.48 9.64
CA ASN A 407 -3.64 10.39 11.09
C ASN A 407 -4.23 9.04 11.55
N GLY A 408 -4.80 8.25 10.64
CA GLY A 408 -5.48 6.99 10.95
C GLY A 408 -4.54 5.81 11.18
N CYS A 409 -3.23 5.99 10.99
CA CYS A 409 -2.23 4.93 11.12
C CYS A 409 -1.30 5.18 12.31
N PRO A 410 -1.12 4.19 13.22
CA PRO A 410 -0.24 4.36 14.36
C PRO A 410 1.23 4.49 13.93
N THR A 411 1.95 5.39 14.60
CA THR A 411 3.41 5.55 14.48
C THR A 411 4.13 4.71 15.54
N VAL A 412 5.39 4.37 15.29
CA VAL A 412 6.20 3.64 16.29
C VAL A 412 6.32 4.43 17.59
N ALA A 413 6.57 5.74 17.53
CA ALA A 413 6.70 6.57 18.72
C ALA A 413 5.38 6.60 19.53
N GLN A 414 4.22 6.73 18.86
CA GLN A 414 2.92 6.65 19.51
C GLN A 414 2.75 5.32 20.25
N LEU A 415 3.00 4.19 19.57
CA LEU A 415 2.81 2.87 20.16
C LEU A 415 3.73 2.61 21.37
N LEU A 416 4.98 3.09 21.31
CA LEU A 416 5.90 2.97 22.43
C LEU A 416 5.49 3.87 23.62
N ARG A 417 4.96 5.07 23.36
CA ARG A 417 4.38 5.95 24.40
C ARG A 417 3.19 5.29 25.08
N GLU A 418 2.25 4.75 24.31
CA GLU A 418 1.08 4.03 24.82
C GLU A 418 1.49 2.84 25.70
N LEU A 419 2.47 2.05 25.25
CA LEU A 419 2.97 0.91 26.01
C LEU A 419 3.62 1.35 27.33
N ASN A 420 4.47 2.37 27.32
CA ASN A 420 5.11 2.89 28.53
C ASN A 420 4.07 3.46 29.51
N ALA A 421 3.04 4.16 29.02
CA ALA A 421 1.95 4.69 29.84
C ALA A 421 1.11 3.56 30.47
N TYR A 422 0.83 2.50 29.71
CA TYR A 422 0.17 1.31 30.22
C TYR A 422 1.01 0.64 31.32
N GLU A 423 2.32 0.46 31.10
CA GLU A 423 3.22 -0.13 32.09
C GLU A 423 3.32 0.72 33.36
N ALA A 424 3.40 2.05 33.23
CA ALA A 424 3.45 2.96 34.36
C ALA A 424 2.18 2.91 35.23
N SER A 425 1.01 2.81 34.60
CA SER A 425 -0.29 2.74 35.31
C SER A 425 -0.58 1.37 35.94
N HIS A 426 0.14 0.32 35.54
CA HIS A 426 -0.05 -1.04 36.04
C HIS A 426 1.14 -1.57 36.87
N LYS A 427 2.02 -0.68 37.36
CA LYS A 427 3.22 -1.02 38.15
C LYS A 427 2.94 -1.81 39.44
N ASP A 428 1.75 -1.66 40.04
CA ASP A 428 1.40 -2.32 41.30
C ASP A 428 0.74 -3.71 41.12
N ALA A 429 0.48 -4.14 39.88
CA ALA A 429 -0.24 -5.39 39.59
C ALA A 429 0.63 -6.51 38.98
N LEU A 430 1.90 -6.24 38.64
CA LEU A 430 2.77 -7.21 37.95
C LEU A 430 4.21 -7.14 38.51
N PRO A 431 4.82 -8.26 38.94
CA PRO A 431 6.27 -8.28 39.19
C PRO A 431 6.99 -7.91 37.90
N ALA A 432 8.10 -7.16 38.03
CA ALA A 432 8.92 -6.67 36.93
C ALA A 432 9.12 -7.75 35.85
N VAL A 433 8.37 -7.63 34.74
CA VAL A 433 8.55 -8.48 33.57
C VAL A 433 9.88 -8.07 32.95
N LYS A 434 10.96 -8.73 33.38
CA LYS A 434 12.17 -8.86 32.57
C LYS A 434 11.70 -9.33 31.19
N SER A 435 12.19 -8.68 30.15
CA SER A 435 11.88 -8.92 28.72
C SER A 435 11.32 -10.32 28.44
N ASN A 436 10.26 -10.40 27.60
CA ASN A 436 9.62 -11.63 27.09
C ASN A 436 10.60 -12.59 26.37
N TYR A 437 11.59 -13.09 27.09
CA TYR A 437 12.70 -13.91 26.65
C TYR A 437 12.79 -15.17 27.50
N LYS A 438 11.63 -15.78 27.76
CA LYS A 438 11.47 -17.20 28.11
C LYS A 438 10.09 -17.64 27.62
N ASN A 439 9.96 -17.97 26.33
CA ASN A 439 9.02 -19.04 25.99
C ASN A 439 9.66 -20.32 26.50
N GLU A 440 8.92 -20.98 27.38
CA GLU A 440 9.30 -22.17 28.10
C GLU A 440 9.67 -23.31 27.14
N LEU A 441 10.93 -23.72 27.18
CA LEU A 441 11.29 -25.12 27.10
C LEU A 441 11.02 -25.69 28.51
N GLY A 442 9.78 -26.07 28.78
CA GLY A 442 9.37 -26.61 30.08
C GLY A 442 7.99 -27.24 29.93
N ALA A 443 7.91 -28.54 30.18
CA ALA A 443 6.70 -29.32 30.10
C ALA A 443 5.56 -28.67 30.90
N ALA A 444 4.39 -28.58 30.27
CA ALA A 444 3.14 -28.26 30.95
C ALA A 444 2.88 -29.32 32.03
N ALA A 445 3.08 -28.92 33.29
CA ALA A 445 2.47 -29.54 34.44
C ALA A 445 1.48 -28.52 35.02
N ASP A 446 0.25 -28.98 35.19
CA ASP A 446 -0.92 -28.30 35.74
C ASP A 446 -1.59 -27.21 34.88
N GLY A 447 -2.78 -27.58 34.41
CA GLY A 447 -3.67 -26.75 33.63
C GLY A 447 -4.16 -25.53 34.41
N LEU A 448 -3.63 -24.37 34.04
CA LEU A 448 -4.34 -23.09 34.03
C LEU A 448 -3.56 -22.15 33.08
N GLU A 449 -3.85 -22.22 31.78
CA GLU A 449 -3.28 -21.28 30.80
C GLU A 449 -3.87 -19.88 31.02
N ALA A 450 -3.29 -19.11 31.95
CA ALA A 450 -3.48 -17.66 31.96
C ALA A 450 -2.82 -17.11 30.69
N THR A 451 -3.62 -16.73 29.70
CA THR A 451 -3.15 -16.22 28.41
C THR A 451 -2.33 -14.94 28.65
N VAL A 452 -1.00 -15.03 28.59
CA VAL A 452 -0.12 -13.88 28.73
C VAL A 452 -0.41 -12.91 27.58
N LYS A 453 -1.08 -11.80 27.89
CA LYS A 453 -1.44 -10.76 26.92
C LYS A 453 -0.18 -10.22 26.23
N GLN A 454 -0.17 -10.20 24.91
CA GLN A 454 0.96 -9.68 24.13
C GLN A 454 1.03 -8.15 24.25
N ASP A 455 2.21 -7.55 24.14
CA ASP A 455 2.38 -6.10 24.38
C ASP A 455 1.58 -5.22 23.41
N TRP A 456 1.38 -5.67 22.16
CA TRP A 456 0.54 -4.94 21.19
C TRP A 456 -0.94 -4.91 21.57
N GLU A 457 -1.42 -5.77 22.47
CA GLU A 457 -2.81 -5.73 22.96
C GLU A 457 -3.08 -4.52 23.87
N LYS A 458 -2.01 -3.86 24.31
CA LYS A 458 -2.02 -2.69 25.20
C LYS A 458 -1.93 -1.37 24.43
N THR A 459 -1.90 -1.42 23.10
CA THR A 459 -1.68 -0.26 22.23
C THR A 459 -2.77 -0.16 21.16
N SER A 460 -2.79 0.96 20.45
CA SER A 460 -3.64 1.22 19.29
C SER A 460 -3.34 0.30 18.09
N LEU A 461 -2.30 -0.55 18.17
CA LEU A 461 -2.02 -1.59 17.18
C LEU A 461 -2.99 -2.78 17.26
N LYS A 462 -3.63 -2.98 18.42
CA LYS A 462 -4.54 -4.10 18.71
C LYS A 462 -5.61 -4.37 17.64
N PRO A 463 -6.46 -3.42 17.21
CA PRO A 463 -7.51 -3.71 16.24
C PRO A 463 -6.97 -4.23 14.91
N PHE A 464 -5.80 -3.75 14.49
CA PHE A 464 -5.15 -4.18 13.26
C PHE A 464 -4.60 -5.62 13.37
N VAL A 465 -4.00 -5.97 14.51
CA VAL A 465 -3.53 -7.35 14.75
C VAL A 465 -4.70 -8.32 14.87
N GLN A 466 -5.81 -7.91 15.48
CA GLN A 466 -7.02 -8.74 15.57
C GLN A 466 -7.64 -9.01 14.19
N LEU A 467 -7.67 -7.99 13.31
CA LEU A 467 -8.10 -8.17 11.91
C LEU A 467 -7.20 -9.19 11.20
N PHE A 468 -5.88 -9.08 11.38
CA PHE A 468 -4.92 -10.02 10.80
C PHE A 468 -5.06 -11.43 11.36
N GLU A 469 -5.26 -11.58 12.67
CA GLU A 469 -5.47 -12.87 13.32
C GLU A 469 -6.74 -13.57 12.80
N LYS A 470 -7.84 -12.82 12.62
CA LYS A 470 -9.05 -13.34 11.97
C LYS A 470 -8.77 -13.88 10.57
N HIS A 471 -7.99 -13.14 9.78
CA HIS A 471 -7.58 -13.56 8.43
C HIS A 471 -6.72 -14.83 8.47
N CYS A 472 -5.70 -14.89 9.35
CA CYS A 472 -4.85 -16.07 9.53
C CYS A 472 -5.67 -17.32 9.91
N ASN A 473 -6.61 -17.16 10.85
CA ASN A 473 -7.45 -18.25 11.32
C ASN A 473 -8.38 -18.79 10.22
N ALA A 474 -8.88 -17.91 9.35
CA ALA A 474 -9.69 -18.31 8.20
C ALA A 474 -8.91 -19.20 7.22
N ILE A 475 -7.67 -18.80 6.87
CA ILE A 475 -6.77 -19.57 6.01
C ILE A 475 -6.42 -20.92 6.65
N ALA A 476 -6.06 -20.93 7.93
CA ALA A 476 -5.70 -22.15 8.65
C ALA A 476 -6.88 -23.14 8.72
N LYS A 477 -8.10 -22.63 8.93
CA LYS A 477 -9.33 -23.43 8.94
C LYS A 477 -9.55 -24.13 7.59
N GLU A 478 -9.47 -23.39 6.49
CA GLU A 478 -9.69 -23.94 5.14
C GLU A 478 -8.56 -24.91 4.75
N THR A 479 -7.31 -24.55 5.02
CA THR A 479 -6.16 -25.43 4.76
C THR A 479 -6.29 -26.78 5.47
N ARG A 480 -6.76 -26.77 6.73
CA ARG A 480 -6.99 -28.00 7.49
C ARG A 480 -8.18 -28.80 6.99
N ALA A 481 -9.25 -28.15 6.58
CA ALA A 481 -10.40 -28.83 5.97
C ALA A 481 -9.98 -29.56 4.70
N LEU A 482 -9.21 -28.90 3.82
CA LEU A 482 -8.66 -29.51 2.60
C LEU A 482 -7.76 -30.71 2.90
N ARG A 483 -6.88 -30.61 3.90
CA ARG A 483 -6.02 -31.75 4.30
C ARG A 483 -6.84 -32.95 4.81
N ARG A 484 -7.91 -32.71 5.58
CA ARG A 484 -8.79 -33.80 6.06
C ARG A 484 -9.53 -34.46 4.89
N ALA A 485 -10.10 -33.67 3.98
CA ALA A 485 -10.79 -34.20 2.80
C ALA A 485 -9.86 -35.05 1.92
N GLN A 486 -8.59 -34.63 1.74
CA GLN A 486 -7.58 -35.41 1.01
C GLN A 486 -7.22 -36.73 1.72
N GLN A 487 -7.15 -36.73 3.06
CA GLN A 487 -6.90 -37.95 3.82
C GLN A 487 -8.07 -38.93 3.71
N GLU A 488 -9.31 -38.44 3.80
CA GLU A 488 -10.52 -39.25 3.68
C GLU A 488 -10.62 -39.90 2.29
N GLN A 489 -10.37 -39.15 1.21
CA GLN A 489 -10.33 -39.69 -0.16
C GLN A 489 -9.28 -40.80 -0.32
N ASN A 490 -8.07 -40.57 0.20
CA ASN A 490 -7.01 -41.57 0.14
C ASN A 490 -7.32 -42.83 0.97
N THR A 491 -8.18 -42.75 1.98
CA THR A 491 -8.60 -43.91 2.78
C THR A 491 -9.75 -44.70 2.18
N THR A 492 -10.55 -44.11 1.27
CA THR A 492 -11.67 -44.78 0.59
C THR A 492 -11.29 -45.44 -0.73
N ASP A 493 -10.10 -45.14 -1.26
CA ASP A 493 -9.54 -45.76 -2.48
C ASP A 493 -8.74 -47.06 -2.19
N PHE A 494 -8.71 -47.51 -0.93
CA PHE A 494 -8.22 -48.83 -0.48
C PHE A 494 -9.40 -49.68 0.01
#